data_AF-A0A327WSJ8-F1
#
_entry.id   AF-A0A327WSJ8-F1
#
_cell.length_a   1.000
_cell.length_b   1.000
_cell.length_c   1.000
_cell.angle_alpha   90.00
_cell.angle_beta   90.00
_cell.angle_gamma   90.00
#
_symmetry.space_group_name_H-M   'P 1'
#
loop_
_entity.id
_entity.type
_entity.pdbx_description
1 polymer ?
#
loop_
_entity_poly.entity_id
_entity_poly.type
_entity_poly.pdbx_seq_one_letter_code
_entity_poly.pdbx_strand_id
1 'polypeptide(L)'
;MESKAKVLGHPAHPILIVFPLGLLATSVIFNVVYLITDNPTMSVVSYWMTVAGIWGGLIASVPGVIDWAAIPSGTRAKRVGAMHGLGNVLVLILFVLSWFLRRNEPSYLPSTLDLILSFLGFAIAGVTGWLGGELVDRLGVGVDQHANLNAPNALSVPNLRESGVRPSGPQAH
;
A
#
# COMPACT_ATOMS: atom_id res chain seq x y z
N MET A 1 12.39 11.53 0.60
CA MET A 1 13.04 10.74 1.67
C MET A 1 12.98 9.30 1.24
N GLU A 2 14.11 8.60 1.22
CA GLU A 2 14.15 7.22 0.73
C GLU A 2 13.60 6.21 1.72
N SER A 3 12.90 5.20 1.20
CA SER A 3 12.41 4.06 1.97
C SER A 3 13.54 3.37 2.76
N LYS A 4 13.24 2.99 4.00
CA LYS A 4 14.13 2.21 4.88
C LYS A 4 13.90 0.72 4.74
N ALA A 5 12.73 0.29 4.26
CA ALA A 5 12.43 -1.10 3.95
C ALA A 5 12.47 -1.33 2.42
N LYS A 6 13.65 -1.71 1.89
CA LYS A 6 13.86 -1.94 0.46
C LYS A 6 13.99 -3.42 0.11
N VAL A 7 13.52 -3.79 -1.09
CA VAL A 7 13.80 -5.07 -1.76
C VAL A 7 14.50 -4.77 -3.08
N LEU A 8 15.71 -5.29 -3.26
CA LEU A 8 16.52 -5.06 -4.48
C LEU A 8 16.64 -3.57 -4.86
N GLY A 9 16.78 -2.71 -3.84
CA GLY A 9 16.91 -1.25 -4.02
C GLY A 9 15.60 -0.48 -4.19
N HIS A 10 14.45 -1.15 -4.28
CA HIS A 10 13.14 -0.52 -4.41
C HIS A 10 12.34 -0.55 -3.09
N PRO A 11 11.48 0.45 -2.82
CA PRO A 11 10.60 0.46 -1.65
C PRO A 11 9.69 -0.77 -1.61
N ALA A 12 9.73 -1.52 -0.50
CA ALA A 12 8.97 -2.77 -0.37
C ALA A 12 7.45 -2.54 -0.26
N HIS A 13 7.04 -1.49 0.46
CA HIS A 13 5.62 -1.23 0.71
C HIS A 13 4.82 -0.94 -0.58
N PRO A 14 5.25 -0.04 -1.49
CA PRO A 14 4.60 0.16 -2.79
C PRO A 14 4.54 -1.08 -3.69
N ILE A 15 5.52 -1.99 -3.59
CA ILE A 15 5.48 -3.27 -4.33
C ILE A 15 4.37 -4.16 -3.75
N LEU A 16 4.32 -4.29 -2.43
CA LEU A 16 3.41 -5.22 -1.75
C LEU A 16 1.95 -4.75 -1.77
N ILE A 17 1.68 -3.45 -1.66
CA ILE A 17 0.33 -2.90 -1.51
C ILE A 17 -0.57 -3.13 -2.75
N VAL A 18 0.01 -3.39 -3.92
CA VAL A 18 -0.73 -3.72 -5.15
C VAL A 18 -1.64 -4.93 -4.95
N PHE A 19 -1.15 -5.97 -4.25
CA PHE A 19 -1.91 -7.18 -4.00
C PHE A 19 -3.14 -6.96 -3.12
N PRO A 20 -3.02 -6.51 -1.85
CA PRO A 20 -4.18 -6.37 -0.98
C PRO A 20 -5.19 -5.36 -1.49
N LEU A 21 -4.76 -4.24 -2.07
CA LEU A 21 -5.71 -3.26 -2.62
C LEU A 21 -6.49 -3.86 -3.80
N GLY A 22 -5.80 -4.56 -4.72
CA GLY A 22 -6.44 -5.25 -5.83
C GLY A 22 -7.40 -6.35 -5.37
N LEU A 23 -7.00 -7.19 -4.42
CA LEU A 23 -7.79 -8.31 -3.91
C LEU A 23 -9.05 -7.85 -3.16
N LEU A 24 -8.94 -6.84 -2.28
CA LEU A 24 -10.07 -6.29 -1.54
C LEU A 24 -11.04 -5.53 -2.46
N ALA A 25 -10.53 -4.80 -3.45
CA ALA A 25 -11.39 -4.18 -4.47
C ALA A 25 -12.13 -5.23 -5.30
N THR A 26 -11.40 -6.27 -5.73
CA THR A 26 -11.96 -7.35 -6.54
C THR A 26 -12.99 -8.17 -5.77
N SER A 27 -12.81 -8.37 -4.46
CA SER A 27 -13.81 -9.06 -3.64
C SER A 27 -15.15 -8.30 -3.61
N VAL A 28 -15.12 -6.97 -3.56
CA VAL A 28 -16.31 -6.12 -3.67
C VAL A 28 -16.96 -6.23 -5.05
N ILE A 29 -16.16 -6.28 -6.13
CA ILE A 29 -16.68 -6.53 -7.49
C ILE A 29 -17.43 -7.86 -7.54
N PHE A 30 -16.87 -8.94 -7.01
CA PHE A 30 -17.54 -10.24 -6.99
C PHE A 30 -18.77 -10.29 -6.09
N ASN A 31 -18.84 -9.50 -5.01
CA ASN A 31 -20.09 -9.31 -4.26
C ASN A 31 -21.16 -8.65 -5.15
N VAL A 32 -20.82 -7.65 -5.95
CA VAL A 32 -21.76 -7.01 -6.89
C VAL A 32 -22.21 -7.99 -7.97
N VAL A 33 -21.29 -8.78 -8.54
CA VAL A 33 -21.66 -9.80 -9.53
C VAL A 33 -22.60 -10.85 -8.92
N TYR A 34 -22.36 -11.28 -7.68
CA TYR A 34 -23.28 -12.15 -6.95
C TYR A 34 -24.68 -11.52 -6.84
N LEU A 35 -24.78 -10.26 -6.43
CA LEU A 35 -26.07 -9.56 -6.28
C LEU A 35 -26.86 -9.45 -7.59
N ILE A 36 -26.18 -9.40 -8.74
CA ILE A 36 -26.81 -9.30 -10.07
C ILE A 36 -27.19 -10.67 -10.62
N THR A 37 -26.35 -11.68 -10.39
CA THR A 37 -26.45 -12.99 -11.07
C THR A 37 -27.05 -14.09 -10.20
N ASP A 38 -27.14 -13.87 -8.89
CA ASP A 38 -27.48 -14.88 -7.88
C ASP A 38 -26.57 -16.13 -7.95
N ASN A 39 -25.39 -16.01 -8.54
CA ASN A 39 -24.45 -17.13 -8.70
C ASN A 39 -23.60 -17.31 -7.43
N PRO A 40 -23.80 -18.39 -6.63
CA PRO A 40 -23.09 -18.58 -5.37
C PRO A 40 -21.57 -18.74 -5.55
N THR A 41 -21.08 -19.14 -6.73
CA THR A 41 -19.63 -19.19 -7.00
C THR A 41 -18.97 -17.81 -6.85
N MET A 42 -19.67 -16.72 -7.22
CA MET A 42 -19.14 -15.36 -7.09
C MET A 42 -18.97 -14.98 -5.62
N SER A 43 -19.88 -15.42 -4.77
CA SER A 43 -19.78 -15.28 -3.31
C SER A 43 -18.53 -15.98 -2.76
N VAL A 44 -18.29 -17.24 -3.17
CA VAL A 44 -17.08 -18.01 -2.77
C VAL A 44 -15.80 -17.29 -3.19
N VAL A 45 -15.72 -16.79 -4.42
CA VAL A 45 -14.54 -16.06 -4.91
C VAL A 45 -14.33 -14.78 -4.10
N SER A 46 -15.38 -14.00 -3.86
CA SER A 46 -15.31 -12.79 -3.04
C SER A 46 -14.77 -13.07 -1.62
N TYR A 47 -15.23 -14.16 -1.00
CA TYR A 47 -14.77 -14.58 0.32
C TYR A 47 -13.25 -14.82 0.35
N TRP A 48 -12.72 -15.63 -0.57
CA TRP A 48 -11.29 -15.94 -0.59
C TRP A 48 -10.42 -14.77 -1.03
N MET A 49 -10.91 -13.90 -1.91
CA MET A 49 -10.24 -12.64 -2.25
C MET A 49 -10.14 -11.72 -1.03
N THR A 50 -11.19 -11.64 -0.21
CA THR A 50 -11.18 -10.90 1.05
C THR A 50 -10.14 -11.44 2.01
N VAL A 51 -10.10 -12.77 2.20
CA VAL A 51 -9.10 -13.43 3.07
C VAL A 51 -7.67 -13.13 2.61
N ALA A 52 -7.38 -13.34 1.32
CA ALA A 52 -6.07 -13.09 0.76
C ALA A 52 -5.69 -11.60 0.85
N GLY A 53 -6.64 -10.70 0.60
CA GLY A 53 -6.45 -9.26 0.72
C GLY A 53 -6.14 -8.80 2.15
N ILE A 54 -6.81 -9.38 3.16
CA ILE A 54 -6.52 -9.11 4.58
C ILE A 54 -5.08 -9.50 4.91
N TRP A 55 -4.67 -10.72 4.59
CA TRP A 55 -3.31 -11.19 4.85
C TRP A 55 -2.25 -10.38 4.10
N GLY A 56 -2.50 -10.08 2.83
CA GLY A 56 -1.63 -9.20 2.04
C GLY A 56 -1.50 -7.81 2.66
N GLY A 57 -2.59 -7.26 3.21
CA GLY A 57 -2.60 -5.95 3.84
C GLY A 57 -1.82 -5.92 5.14
N LEU A 58 -1.93 -6.97 5.96
CA LEU A 58 -1.12 -7.14 7.16
C LEU A 58 0.37 -7.20 6.82
N ILE A 59 0.75 -7.99 5.80
CA ILE A 59 2.15 -8.11 5.35
C ILE A 59 2.65 -6.76 4.81
N ALA A 60 1.88 -6.09 3.96
CA ALA A 60 2.25 -4.79 3.39
C ALA A 60 2.35 -3.68 4.46
N SER A 61 1.60 -3.79 5.57
CA SER A 61 1.62 -2.79 6.63
C SER A 61 2.98 -2.71 7.35
N VAL A 62 3.71 -3.82 7.44
CA VAL A 62 5.01 -3.89 8.13
C VAL A 62 6.04 -2.92 7.53
N PRO A 63 6.43 -3.01 6.25
CA PRO A 63 7.35 -2.05 5.66
C PRO A 63 6.76 -0.63 5.62
N GLY A 64 5.44 -0.48 5.50
CA GLY A 64 4.78 0.83 5.53
C GLY A 64 4.94 1.56 6.86
N VAL A 65 4.81 0.84 7.98
CA VAL A 65 5.04 1.40 9.33
C VAL A 65 6.52 1.74 9.54
N ILE A 66 7.44 0.90 9.05
CA ILE A 66 8.89 1.17 9.11
C ILE A 66 9.22 2.48 8.38
N ASP A 67 8.73 2.63 7.15
CA ASP A 67 8.96 3.83 6.34
C ASP A 67 8.29 5.06 6.96
N TRP A 68 7.05 4.93 7.46
CA TRP A 68 6.38 6.02 8.15
C TRP A 68 7.13 6.46 9.41
N ALA A 69 7.63 5.52 10.22
CA ALA A 69 8.39 5.80 11.43
C ALA A 69 9.66 6.62 11.12
N ALA A 70 10.30 6.34 9.99
CA ALA A 70 11.49 7.06 9.50
C ALA A 70 11.21 8.48 8.98
N ILE A 71 9.95 8.85 8.69
CA ILE A 71 9.60 10.22 8.30
C ILE A 71 9.92 11.18 9.46
N PRO A 72 10.66 12.29 9.22
CA PRO A 72 10.93 13.29 10.24
C PRO A 72 9.64 13.87 10.85
N SER A 73 9.64 14.04 12.18
CA SER A 73 8.53 14.63 12.92
C SER A 73 8.26 16.07 12.48
N GLY A 74 7.01 16.54 12.67
CA GLY A 74 6.59 17.90 12.31
C GLY A 74 6.37 18.16 10.81
N THR A 75 6.68 17.20 9.93
CA THR A 75 6.48 17.35 8.48
C THR A 75 5.04 17.06 8.05
N ARG A 76 4.60 17.67 6.93
CA ARG A 76 3.33 17.33 6.25
C ARG A 76 3.25 15.84 5.91
N ALA A 77 4.37 15.26 5.45
CA ALA A 77 4.49 13.84 5.14
C ALA A 77 4.18 12.94 6.34
N LYS A 78 4.63 13.31 7.56
CA LYS A 78 4.34 12.52 8.77
C LYS A 78 2.85 12.47 9.06
N ARG A 79 2.17 13.61 8.95
CA ARG A 79 0.72 13.74 9.19
C ARG A 79 -0.10 13.00 8.13
N VAL A 80 0.19 13.23 6.85
CA VAL A 80 -0.50 12.54 5.74
C VAL A 80 -0.26 11.03 5.82
N GLY A 81 0.97 10.61 6.15
CA GLY A 81 1.31 9.21 6.36
C GLY A 81 0.56 8.57 7.52
N ALA A 82 0.33 9.31 8.61
CA ALA A 82 -0.48 8.83 9.72
C ALA A 82 -1.96 8.69 9.33
N MET A 83 -2.52 9.67 8.60
CA MET A 83 -3.90 9.60 8.09
C MET A 83 -4.09 8.43 7.12
N HIS A 84 -3.14 8.23 6.21
CA HIS A 84 -3.12 7.09 5.29
C HIS A 84 -3.04 5.76 6.05
N GLY A 85 -2.10 5.62 6.99
CA GLY A 85 -1.92 4.40 7.77
C GLY A 85 -3.13 4.05 8.63
N LEU A 86 -3.64 5.02 9.41
CA LEU A 86 -4.83 4.82 10.25
C LEU A 86 -6.08 4.52 9.42
N GLY A 87 -6.24 5.18 8.27
CA GLY A 87 -7.32 4.86 7.34
C GLY A 87 -7.24 3.42 6.83
N ASN A 88 -6.06 2.92 6.49
CA ASN A 88 -5.88 1.53 6.06
C ASN A 88 -6.08 0.51 7.20
N VAL A 89 -5.76 0.87 8.45
CA VAL A 89 -6.13 0.06 9.62
C VAL A 89 -7.66 -0.07 9.71
N LEU A 90 -8.39 1.02 9.52
CA LEU A 90 -9.86 0.99 9.50
C LEU A 90 -10.39 0.14 8.33
N VAL A 91 -9.81 0.26 7.13
CA VAL A 91 -10.16 -0.61 5.98
C VAL A 91 -9.99 -2.08 6.34
N LEU A 92 -8.84 -2.47 6.91
CA LEU A 92 -8.60 -3.86 7.31
C LEU A 92 -9.59 -4.32 8.38
N ILE A 93 -9.90 -3.50 9.38
CA ILE A 93 -10.91 -3.84 10.39
C ILE A 93 -12.27 -4.10 9.73
N LEU A 94 -12.71 -3.24 8.82
CA LEU A 94 -13.99 -3.40 8.13
C LEU A 94 -14.04 -4.70 7.31
N PHE A 95 -12.99 -5.02 6.57
CA PHE A 95 -12.90 -6.27 5.82
C PHE A 95 -12.77 -7.51 6.72
N VAL A 96 -12.07 -7.42 7.85
CA VAL A 96 -12.01 -8.50 8.84
C VAL A 96 -13.38 -8.75 9.45
N LEU A 97 -14.14 -7.71 9.79
CA LEU A 97 -15.50 -7.84 10.30
C LEU A 97 -16.45 -8.43 9.24
N SER A 98 -16.37 -7.95 8.00
CA SER A 98 -17.08 -8.52 6.84
C SER A 98 -16.79 -10.03 6.68
N TRP A 99 -15.51 -10.42 6.66
CA TRP A 99 -15.09 -11.82 6.62
C TRP A 99 -15.60 -12.62 7.82
N PHE A 100 -15.53 -12.06 9.03
CA PHE A 100 -15.95 -12.72 10.26
C PHE A 100 -17.44 -13.05 10.28
N LEU A 101 -18.28 -12.21 9.68
CA LEU A 101 -19.72 -12.46 9.53
C LEU A 101 -20.01 -13.63 8.58
N ARG A 102 -19.15 -13.89 7.60
CA ARG A 102 -19.34 -14.95 6.59
C ARG A 102 -18.67 -16.28 6.93
N ARG A 103 -17.65 -16.29 7.79
CA ARG A 103 -16.73 -17.44 7.94
C ARG A 103 -17.38 -18.77 8.36
N ASN A 104 -18.53 -18.71 9.02
CA ASN A 104 -19.26 -19.89 9.48
C ASN A 104 -20.47 -20.20 8.58
N GLU A 105 -20.68 -19.42 7.53
CA GLU A 105 -21.76 -19.66 6.59
C GLU A 105 -21.33 -20.70 5.55
N PRO A 106 -21.98 -21.88 5.47
CA PRO A 106 -21.50 -23.00 4.64
C PRO A 106 -21.35 -22.65 3.16
N SER A 107 -22.22 -21.77 2.66
CA SER A 107 -22.22 -21.30 1.27
C SER A 107 -21.49 -19.95 1.10
N TYR A 108 -20.87 -19.46 2.16
CA TYR A 108 -20.19 -18.16 2.25
C TYR A 108 -21.08 -16.98 1.84
N LEU A 109 -22.41 -17.11 1.83
CA LEU A 109 -23.28 -16.06 1.33
C LEU A 109 -23.13 -14.78 2.15
N PRO A 110 -23.06 -13.61 1.50
CA PRO A 110 -22.90 -12.36 2.21
C PRO A 110 -24.23 -11.95 2.88
N SER A 111 -24.16 -11.52 4.14
CA SER A 111 -25.28 -10.84 4.79
C SER A 111 -25.34 -9.37 4.39
N THR A 112 -26.46 -8.69 4.61
CA THR A 112 -26.57 -7.25 4.35
C THR A 112 -25.51 -6.44 5.09
N LEU A 113 -25.22 -6.78 6.34
CA LEU A 113 -24.20 -6.09 7.15
C LEU A 113 -22.79 -6.31 6.59
N ASP A 114 -22.48 -7.53 6.15
CA ASP A 114 -21.21 -7.85 5.50
C ASP A 114 -21.01 -7.01 4.22
N LEU A 115 -22.02 -6.93 3.36
CA LEU A 115 -21.99 -6.09 2.15
C LEU A 115 -21.71 -4.62 2.49
N ILE A 116 -22.44 -4.06 3.48
CA ILE A 116 -22.24 -2.67 3.93
C ILE A 116 -20.80 -2.44 4.40
N LEU A 117 -20.26 -3.35 5.22
CA LEU A 117 -18.89 -3.25 5.72
C LEU A 117 -17.85 -3.32 4.60
N SER A 118 -18.01 -4.27 3.66
CA SER A 118 -17.10 -4.41 2.52
C SER A 118 -17.12 -3.19 1.58
N PHE A 119 -18.30 -2.64 1.30
CA PHE A 119 -18.45 -1.46 0.44
C PHE A 119 -17.91 -0.20 1.10
N LEU A 120 -18.16 -0.03 2.41
CA LEU A 120 -17.60 1.07 3.17
C LEU A 120 -16.07 0.97 3.24
N GLY A 121 -15.53 -0.23 3.47
CA GLY A 121 -14.10 -0.51 3.44
C GLY A 121 -13.48 -0.14 2.09
N PHE A 122 -14.12 -0.53 0.98
CA PHE A 122 -13.68 -0.17 -0.37
C PHE A 122 -13.71 1.34 -0.64
N ALA A 123 -14.77 2.04 -0.23
CA ALA A 123 -14.86 3.48 -0.40
C ALA A 123 -13.75 4.22 0.37
N ILE A 124 -13.48 3.82 1.62
CA ILE A 124 -12.39 4.38 2.42
C ILE A 124 -11.02 4.04 1.80
N ALA A 125 -10.85 2.81 1.27
CA ALA A 125 -9.62 2.41 0.59
C ALA A 125 -9.29 3.30 -0.62
N GLY A 126 -10.31 3.81 -1.33
CA GLY A 126 -10.12 4.81 -2.39
C GLY A 126 -9.50 6.12 -1.86
N VAL A 127 -10.01 6.62 -0.74
CA VAL A 127 -9.49 7.84 -0.08
C VAL A 127 -8.06 7.61 0.44
N THR A 128 -7.80 6.47 1.09
CA THR A 128 -6.46 6.18 1.62
C THR A 128 -5.47 5.90 0.50
N GLY A 129 -5.90 5.27 -0.59
CA GLY A 129 -5.11 5.09 -1.82
C GLY A 129 -4.68 6.42 -2.41
N TRP A 130 -5.58 7.41 -2.48
CA TRP A 130 -5.24 8.76 -2.90
C TRP A 130 -4.19 9.42 -1.99
N LEU A 131 -4.32 9.27 -0.66
CA LEU A 131 -3.29 9.76 0.28
C LEU A 131 -1.93 9.06 0.08
N GLY A 132 -1.95 7.78 -0.31
CA GLY A 132 -0.74 7.04 -0.69
C GLY A 132 -0.05 7.64 -1.91
N GLY A 133 -0.84 7.98 -2.95
CA GLY A 133 -0.36 8.71 -4.12
C GLY A 133 0.23 10.07 -3.75
N GLU A 134 -0.45 10.86 -2.91
CA GLU A 134 0.08 12.14 -2.43
C GLU A 134 1.44 12.01 -1.71
N LEU A 135 1.63 10.96 -0.91
CA LEU A 135 2.90 10.68 -0.22
C LEU A 135 4.05 10.45 -1.21
N VAL A 136 3.80 9.68 -2.26
CA VAL A 136 4.82 9.34 -3.27
C VAL A 136 5.04 10.52 -4.22
N ASP A 137 3.97 10.98 -4.87
CA ASP A 137 4.03 11.89 -6.02
C ASP A 137 4.30 13.34 -5.63
N ARG A 138 3.76 13.80 -4.48
CA ARG A 138 3.90 15.19 -4.04
C ARG A 138 4.90 15.37 -2.92
N LEU A 139 5.04 14.37 -2.05
CA LEU A 139 5.87 14.46 -0.85
C LEU A 139 7.17 13.65 -0.96
N GLY A 140 7.37 12.91 -2.06
CA GLY A 140 8.62 12.19 -2.34
C GLY A 140 8.98 11.15 -1.29
N VAL A 141 7.98 10.53 -0.66
CA VAL A 141 8.18 9.45 0.32
C VAL A 141 8.47 8.16 -0.42
N GLY A 142 9.54 7.48 -0.06
CA GLY A 142 9.99 6.26 -0.73
C GLY A 142 10.76 6.51 -2.03
N VAL A 143 10.85 7.76 -2.50
CA VAL A 143 11.58 8.12 -3.72
C VAL A 143 13.07 8.32 -3.41
N ASP A 144 13.92 7.80 -4.29
CA ASP A 144 15.39 7.95 -4.27
C ASP A 144 15.79 9.43 -4.37
N GLN A 145 16.84 9.85 -3.64
CA GLN A 145 17.27 11.26 -3.62
C GLN A 145 17.82 11.73 -4.98
N HIS A 146 18.30 10.80 -5.80
CA HIS A 146 18.86 11.05 -7.12
C HIS A 146 17.91 10.64 -8.25
N ALA A 147 16.63 10.36 -7.94
CA ALA A 147 15.64 9.98 -8.93
C ALA A 147 15.54 11.04 -10.04
N ASN A 148 15.80 10.61 -11.28
CA ASN A 148 15.66 11.40 -12.49
C ASN A 148 15.48 10.47 -13.70
N LEU A 149 15.12 11.02 -14.87
CA LEU A 149 14.82 10.21 -16.07
C LEU A 149 16.00 9.39 -16.60
N ASN A 150 17.23 9.74 -16.22
CA ASN A 150 18.47 9.06 -16.62
C ASN A 150 19.20 8.42 -15.42
N ALA A 151 18.52 8.24 -14.28
CA ALA A 151 19.14 7.61 -13.11
C ALA A 151 19.57 6.17 -13.44
N PRO A 152 20.74 5.71 -12.94
CA PRO A 152 21.16 4.32 -13.09
C PRO A 152 20.18 3.37 -12.37
N ASN A 153 20.19 2.10 -12.75
CA ASN A 153 19.33 1.11 -12.09
C ASN A 153 19.73 0.91 -10.62
N ALA A 154 18.78 0.44 -9.80
CA ALA A 154 18.95 0.27 -8.35
C ALA A 154 20.01 -0.77 -7.93
N LEU A 155 20.50 -1.59 -8.88
CA LEU A 155 21.54 -2.60 -8.66
C LEU A 155 22.95 -2.10 -9.06
N SER A 156 23.05 -0.90 -9.64
CA SER A 156 24.32 -0.34 -10.06
C SER A 156 25.15 -0.01 -8.82
N VAL A 157 26.35 -0.56 -8.73
CA VAL A 157 27.31 -0.23 -7.67
C VAL A 157 27.64 1.26 -7.80
N PRO A 158 27.58 2.06 -6.72
CA PRO A 158 28.04 3.44 -6.76
C PRO A 158 29.47 3.45 -7.30
N ASN A 159 29.68 4.09 -8.44
CA ASN A 159 31.03 4.31 -8.93
C ASN A 159 31.75 5.19 -7.90
N LEU A 160 32.63 4.59 -7.09
CA LEU A 160 33.49 5.27 -6.10
C LEU A 160 34.36 6.40 -6.70
N ARG A 161 34.28 6.64 -8.02
CA ARG A 161 34.95 7.72 -8.74
C ARG A 161 34.25 9.06 -8.64
N GLU A 162 32.95 9.13 -8.32
CA GLU A 162 32.24 10.41 -8.15
C GLU A 162 32.29 10.95 -6.71
N SER A 163 32.71 10.15 -5.73
CA SER A 163 33.05 10.61 -4.37
C SER A 163 34.43 11.27 -4.28
N GLY A 164 35.09 11.50 -5.43
CA GLY A 164 36.37 12.18 -5.51
C GLY A 164 36.24 13.65 -5.14
N VAL A 165 36.66 13.96 -3.92
CA VAL A 165 37.26 15.25 -3.55
C VAL A 165 37.98 15.84 -4.77
N ARG A 166 37.48 16.96 -5.32
CA ARG A 166 38.25 17.73 -6.30
C ARG A 166 39.54 18.15 -5.60
N PRO A 167 40.74 17.86 -6.14
CA PRO A 167 41.94 18.48 -5.63
C PRO A 167 41.79 19.98 -5.82
N SER A 168 41.96 20.74 -4.74
CA SER A 168 42.15 22.19 -4.78
C SER A 168 43.30 22.50 -5.74
N GLY A 169 42.95 22.96 -6.94
CA GLY A 169 43.95 23.46 -7.89
C GLY A 169 44.66 24.69 -7.31
N PRO A 170 45.97 24.89 -7.59
CA PRO A 170 46.70 26.01 -7.04
C PRO A 170 46.12 27.33 -7.54
N GLN A 171 45.92 28.27 -6.62
CA GLN A 171 45.67 29.67 -6.97
C GLN A 171 46.93 30.19 -7.69
N ALA A 172 46.77 30.52 -8.96
CA ALA A 172 47.76 31.30 -9.68
C ALA A 172 47.53 32.78 -9.34
N HIS A 173 48.61 33.40 -8.87
CA HIS A 173 48.77 34.82 -8.56
C HIS A 173 48.56 35.74 -9.76
#